data_AF-A0A835KGN2-F1
#
_entry.id   AF-A0A835KGN2-F1
#
_cell.length_a   1.000
_cell.length_b   1.000
_cell.length_c   1.000
_cell.angle_alpha   90.00
_cell.angle_beta   90.00
_cell.angle_gamma   90.00
#
_symmetry.space_group_name_H-M   'P 1'
#
loop_
_entity.id
_entity.type
_entity.pdbx_description
1 polymer ?
#
loop_
_entity_poly.entity_id
_entity_poly.type
_entity_poly.pdbx_seq_one_letter_code
_entity_poly.pdbx_strand_id
1 'polypeptide(L)'
;MIIPVRCFTCGKVIGNKWDTYLDLLQADYTEGDALDALGLVRYCCRRMLMTHVDLIEKLLNYNSNFSLSPASTLSYVLHLWRKVRAVEKLTGSLGTLSCFMGLMDVL
;
A
#
# COMPACT_ATOMS: atom_id res chain seq x y z
N MET A 1 -7.55 8.42 -5.00
CA MET A 1 -6.18 8.86 -5.36
C MET A 1 -6.00 10.26 -4.82
N ILE A 2 -4.78 10.72 -4.53
CA ILE A 2 -4.52 12.02 -3.89
C ILE A 2 -5.23 13.19 -4.59
N ILE A 3 -5.60 14.21 -3.80
CA ILE A 3 -6.35 15.37 -4.28
C ILE A 3 -5.52 16.15 -5.32
N PRO A 4 -6.16 16.66 -6.39
CA PRO A 4 -5.43 17.45 -7.37
C PRO A 4 -4.95 18.77 -6.75
N VAL A 5 -3.68 19.11 -6.97
CA VAL A 5 -3.06 20.36 -6.47
C VAL A 5 -3.80 21.60 -6.98
N ARG A 6 -4.28 21.57 -8.23
CA ARG A 6 -5.06 22.62 -8.89
C ARG A 6 -6.34 22.06 -9.48
N CYS A 7 -7.37 22.89 -9.59
CA CYS A 7 -8.58 22.52 -10.33
C CYS A 7 -8.30 22.33 -11.83
N PHE A 8 -8.82 21.24 -12.40
CA PHE A 8 -8.67 20.94 -13.83
C PHE A 8 -9.31 21.96 -14.78
N THR A 9 -10.27 22.75 -14.30
CA THR A 9 -10.95 23.77 -15.12
C THR A 9 -10.46 25.18 -14.81
N CYS A 10 -10.46 25.58 -13.53
CA CYS A 10 -10.19 26.96 -13.11
C CYS A 10 -8.70 27.25 -12.86
N GLY A 11 -7.85 26.23 -12.71
CA GLY A 11 -6.43 26.38 -12.35
C GLY A 11 -6.16 26.91 -10.94
N LYS A 12 -7.21 27.22 -10.16
CA LYS A 12 -7.11 27.65 -8.76
C LYS A 12 -6.47 26.54 -7.92
N VAL A 13 -5.60 26.93 -6.99
CA VAL A 13 -4.98 26.01 -6.03
C VAL A 13 -6.03 25.48 -5.05
N ILE A 14 -6.12 24.16 -4.93
CA ILE A 14 -7.11 23.46 -4.10
C ILE A 14 -6.45 22.53 -3.08
N GLY A 15 -5.27 21.99 -3.37
CA GLY A 15 -4.65 20.97 -2.51
C GLY A 15 -4.48 21.36 -1.04
N ASN A 16 -4.28 22.65 -0.75
CA ASN A 16 -4.13 23.18 0.60
C ASN A 16 -5.44 23.30 1.41
N LYS A 17 -6.60 23.02 0.79
CA LYS A 17 -7.92 23.20 1.41
C LYS A 17 -8.55 21.89 1.86
N TRP A 18 -7.94 20.75 1.56
CA TRP A 18 -8.51 19.45 1.86
C TRP A 18 -8.62 19.20 3.37
N ASP A 19 -7.52 19.44 4.11
CA ASP A 19 -7.48 19.16 5.54
C ASP A 19 -8.51 20.03 6.29
N THR A 20 -8.54 21.33 5.98
CA THR A 20 -9.55 22.25 6.53
C THR A 20 -10.98 21.89 6.15
N TYR A 21 -11.23 21.30 4.97
CA TYR A 21 -12.55 20.79 4.61
C TYR A 21 -12.95 19.60 5.49
N LEU A 22 -12.03 18.66 5.75
CA LEU A 22 -12.28 17.53 6.65
C LEU A 22 -12.53 17.98 8.09
N ASP A 23 -11.75 18.94 8.59
CA ASP A 23 -11.94 19.52 9.93
C ASP A 23 -13.35 20.13 10.09
N LEU A 24 -13.84 20.82 9.05
CA LEU A 24 -15.18 21.41 9.05
C LEU A 24 -16.28 20.34 9.05
N LEU A 25 -16.10 19.25 8.29
CA LEU A 25 -17.03 18.12 8.29
C LEU A 25 -17.05 17.39 9.63
N GLN A 26 -15.91 17.27 10.31
CA GLN A 26 -15.84 16.72 11.66
C GLN A 26 -16.52 17.61 12.70
N ALA A 27 -16.61 18.91 12.45
CA ALA A 27 -17.33 19.88 13.26
C ALA A 27 -18.84 19.95 12.94
N ASP A 28 -19.40 18.96 12.24
CA ASP A 28 -20.81 18.85 11.86
C ASP A 28 -21.33 19.98 10.95
N TYR A 29 -20.45 20.64 10.17
CA TYR A 29 -20.89 21.56 9.12
C TYR A 29 -21.49 20.81 7.92
N THR A 30 -22.45 21.44 7.24
CA THR A 30 -22.93 20.93 5.95
C THR A 30 -21.85 21.06 4.88
N GLU A 31 -21.80 20.13 3.94
CA GLU A 31 -20.81 20.13 2.85
C GLU A 31 -20.82 21.45 2.05
N GLY A 32 -22.02 22.02 1.85
CA GLY A 32 -22.19 23.30 1.16
C GLY A 32 -21.55 24.46 1.92
N ASP A 33 -21.88 24.58 3.20
CA ASP A 33 -21.37 25.66 4.07
C ASP A 33 -19.86 25.56 4.27
N ALA A 34 -19.32 24.34 4.36
CA ALA A 34 -17.88 24.11 4.46
C ALA A 34 -17.14 24.61 3.20
N LEU A 35 -17.70 24.36 2.01
CA LEU A 35 -17.12 24.84 0.74
C LEU A 35 -17.21 26.37 0.61
N ASP A 36 -18.26 26.98 1.16
CA ASP A 36 -18.43 28.43 1.21
C ASP A 36 -17.44 29.09 2.18
N ALA A 37 -17.23 28.50 3.36
CA ALA A 37 -16.23 28.93 4.33
C ALA A 37 -14.80 28.91 3.74
N LEU A 38 -14.51 27.95 2.85
CA LEU A 38 -13.24 27.85 2.13
C LEU A 38 -13.11 28.86 0.97
N GLY A 39 -14.14 29.64 0.64
CA GLY A 39 -14.11 30.63 -0.43
C GLY A 39 -14.08 30.03 -1.84
N LEU A 40 -14.74 28.88 -2.04
CA LEU A 40 -14.84 28.20 -3.33
C LEU A 40 -16.15 28.54 -4.05
N VAL A 41 -16.25 29.76 -4.59
CA VAL A 41 -17.49 30.22 -5.25
C VAL A 41 -17.86 29.40 -6.50
N ARG A 42 -16.86 29.04 -7.33
CA ARG A 42 -17.10 28.36 -8.62
C ARG A 42 -17.33 26.87 -8.46
N TYR A 43 -18.36 26.34 -9.14
CA TYR A 43 -18.72 24.92 -9.13
C TYR A 43 -17.59 23.98 -9.58
N CYS A 44 -16.75 24.40 -10.53
CA CYS A 44 -15.66 23.58 -11.04
C CYS A 44 -14.59 23.30 -9.97
N CYS A 45 -14.33 24.29 -9.10
CA CYS A 45 -13.38 24.16 -8.02
C CYS A 45 -14.03 23.35 -6.85
N ARG A 46 -15.35 23.46 -6.61
CA ARG A 46 -16.09 22.63 -5.61
C ARG A 46 -16.10 21.15 -5.93
N ARG A 47 -16.29 20.79 -7.22
CA ARG A 47 -16.31 19.39 -7.68
C ARG A 47 -15.06 18.63 -7.23
N MET A 48 -13.91 19.28 -7.21
CA MET A 48 -12.64 18.64 -6.87
C MET A 48 -12.59 18.14 -5.43
N LEU A 49 -13.29 18.78 -4.48
CA LEU A 49 -13.37 18.31 -3.09
C LEU A 49 -14.55 17.34 -2.89
N MET A 50 -15.73 17.67 -3.40
CA MET A 50 -16.94 16.85 -3.20
C MET A 50 -16.80 15.41 -3.71
N THR A 51 -16.13 15.22 -4.84
CA THR A 51 -16.00 13.88 -5.46
C THR A 51 -14.68 13.19 -5.15
N HIS A 52 -13.85 13.78 -4.28
CA HIS A 52 -12.55 13.20 -3.98
C HIS A 52 -12.68 12.00 -3.04
N VAL A 53 -11.93 10.94 -3.35
CA VAL A 53 -11.84 9.75 -2.48
C VAL A 53 -10.37 9.42 -2.26
N ASP A 54 -9.95 9.54 -1.00
CA ASP A 54 -8.61 9.16 -0.56
C ASP A 54 -8.44 7.65 -0.48
N LEU A 55 -7.97 7.09 -1.59
CA LEU A 55 -7.62 5.68 -1.72
C LEU A 55 -6.14 5.40 -1.43
N ILE A 56 -5.33 6.43 -1.12
CA ILE A 56 -3.88 6.30 -0.96
C ILE A 56 -3.51 5.35 0.19
N GLU A 57 -4.18 5.49 1.33
CA GLU A 57 -3.95 4.66 2.53
C GLU A 57 -4.23 3.18 2.24
N LYS A 58 -5.31 2.91 1.51
CA LYS A 58 -5.68 1.55 1.10
C LYS A 58 -4.66 0.99 0.11
N LEU A 59 -4.21 1.79 -0.86
CA LEU A 59 -3.25 1.37 -1.88
C LEU A 59 -1.86 1.06 -1.31
N LEU A 60 -1.39 1.82 -0.31
CA LEU A 60 -0.11 1.59 0.37
C LEU A 60 -0.02 0.20 1.01
N ASN A 61 -1.15 -0.33 1.48
CA ASN A 61 -1.22 -1.62 2.15
C ASN A 61 -1.09 -2.82 1.19
N TYR A 62 -1.24 -2.63 -0.13
CA TYR A 62 -1.08 -3.71 -1.11
C TYR A 62 0.39 -4.01 -1.45
N ASN A 63 1.34 -3.16 -1.02
CA ASN A 63 2.76 -3.35 -1.31
C ASN A 63 3.46 -4.42 -0.44
N SER A 64 2.70 -5.27 0.26
CA SER A 64 3.23 -6.34 1.12
C SER A 64 3.92 -7.49 0.37
N ASN A 65 3.89 -7.51 -0.97
CA ASN A 65 4.62 -8.49 -1.78
C ASN A 65 5.87 -7.92 -2.50
N PHE A 66 6.17 -6.62 -2.38
CA PHE A 66 7.45 -6.06 -2.82
C PHE A 66 8.43 -5.95 -1.65
N SER A 67 8.47 -6.96 -0.79
CA SER A 67 9.65 -7.14 0.05
C SER A 67 10.68 -7.94 -0.75
N LEU A 68 11.64 -7.24 -1.34
CA LEU A 68 13.03 -7.66 -1.16
C LEU A 68 13.34 -7.49 0.34
N SER A 69 12.78 -8.38 1.15
CA SER A 69 13.25 -8.63 2.50
C SER A 69 13.96 -9.98 2.45
N PRO A 70 15.21 -10.11 2.92
CA PRO A 70 15.84 -11.41 3.08
C PRO A 70 15.10 -12.30 4.11
N ALA A 71 14.07 -11.77 4.80
CA ALA A 71 13.26 -12.47 5.77
C ALA A 71 12.17 -13.38 5.17
N SER A 72 11.65 -13.09 3.96
CA SER A 72 10.67 -13.98 3.31
C SER A 72 11.32 -15.23 2.73
N THR A 73 12.57 -15.13 2.26
CA THR A 73 13.37 -16.28 1.82
C THR A 73 13.65 -17.22 2.99
N LEU A 74 13.95 -16.70 4.19
CA LEU A 74 14.23 -17.56 5.35
C LEU A 74 12.99 -18.34 5.79
N SER A 75 11.81 -17.73 5.80
CA SER A 75 10.55 -18.43 6.13
C SER A 75 10.21 -19.49 5.10
N TYR A 76 10.36 -19.19 3.80
CA TYR A 76 10.09 -20.16 2.73
C TYR A 76 11.14 -21.29 2.72
N VAL A 77 12.42 -21.00 2.92
CA VAL A 77 13.49 -21.99 3.04
C VAL A 77 13.33 -22.84 4.31
N LEU A 78 12.96 -22.27 5.47
CA LEU A 78 12.62 -23.04 6.67
C LEU A 78 11.38 -23.91 6.45
N HIS A 79 10.36 -23.42 5.75
CA HIS A 79 9.16 -24.18 5.41
C HIS A 79 9.49 -25.31 4.42
N LEU A 80 10.36 -25.05 3.43
CA LEU A 80 10.84 -26.05 2.49
C LEU A 80 11.72 -27.09 3.21
N TRP A 81 12.62 -26.67 4.10
CA TRP A 81 13.48 -27.56 4.87
C TRP A 81 12.68 -28.40 5.89
N ARG A 82 11.65 -27.85 6.54
CA ARG A 82 10.68 -28.64 7.32
C ARG A 82 9.97 -29.67 6.46
N LYS A 83 9.59 -29.32 5.22
CA LYS A 83 8.94 -30.24 4.29
C LYS A 83 9.88 -31.32 3.77
N VAL A 84 11.12 -30.98 3.43
CA VAL A 84 12.18 -31.93 3.03
C VAL A 84 12.53 -32.88 4.18
N ARG A 85 12.72 -32.36 5.41
CA ARG A 85 12.95 -33.17 6.62
C ARG A 85 11.77 -34.09 6.96
N ALA A 86 10.54 -33.69 6.65
CA ALA A 86 9.36 -34.53 6.82
C ALA A 86 9.29 -35.65 5.77
N VAL A 87 9.68 -35.37 4.53
CA VAL A 87 9.80 -36.40 3.46
C VAL A 87 10.92 -37.41 3.80
N GLU A 88 12.05 -36.95 4.33
CA GLU A 88 13.19 -37.79 4.72
C GLU A 88 12.85 -38.78 5.85
N LYS A 89 11.95 -38.40 6.77
CA LYS A 89 11.44 -39.30 7.82
C LYS A 89 10.49 -40.39 7.29
N LEU A 90 9.91 -40.23 6.11
CA LEU A 90 9.00 -41.22 5.51
C LEU A 90 9.72 -42.19 4.57
N THR A 91 10.89 -41.84 4.04
CA THR A 91 11.61 -42.66 3.06
C THR A 91 12.84 -43.39 3.59
N GLY A 92 13.27 -43.16 4.84
CA GLY A 92 14.26 -44.00 5.53
C GLY A 92 15.59 -44.21 4.77
N SER A 93 16.01 -43.25 3.94
CA SER A 93 17.19 -43.36 3.10
C SER A 93 18.07 -42.12 3.28
N LEU A 94 19.10 -42.24 4.11
CA LEU A 94 20.13 -41.24 4.41
C LEU A 94 21.11 -40.97 3.23
N GLY A 95 20.72 -41.26 1.99
CA GLY A 95 21.68 -41.51 0.89
C GLY A 95 21.85 -40.41 -0.17
N THR A 96 21.02 -39.36 -0.24
CA THR A 96 21.01 -38.47 -1.43
C THR A 96 21.34 -36.99 -1.15
N LEU A 97 21.42 -36.55 0.11
CA LEU A 97 21.73 -35.15 0.44
C LEU A 97 23.24 -34.83 0.54
N SER A 98 24.11 -35.84 0.67
CA SER A 98 25.58 -35.63 0.63
C SER A 98 26.11 -35.23 -0.76
N CYS A 99 25.39 -35.58 -1.83
CA CYS A 99 25.81 -35.25 -3.20
C CYS A 99 25.50 -33.79 -3.60
N PHE A 100 24.50 -33.15 -2.98
CA PHE A 100 24.08 -31.80 -3.38
C PHE A 100 24.85 -30.67 -2.66
N MET A 101 25.36 -30.91 -1.45
CA MET A 101 26.14 -29.90 -0.71
C MET A 101 27.59 -29.77 -1.21
N GLY A 102 28.16 -30.78 -1.88
CA GLY A 102 29.53 -30.73 -2.40
C GLY A 102 29.77 -29.83 -3.61
N LEU A 103 28.71 -29.22 -4.20
CA LEU A 103 28.83 -28.36 -5.38
C LEU A 103 28.80 -26.86 -5.04
N MET A 104 28.58 -26.46 -3.78
CA MET A 104 28.63 -25.05 -3.35
C MET A 104 29.99 -24.61 -2.80
N ASP A 105 31.01 -25.48 -2.77
CA ASP A 105 32.37 -25.13 -2.35
C ASP A 105 33.36 -24.95 -3.53
N VAL A 106 32.91 -25.06 -4.79
CA VAL A 106 33.76 -24.85 -6.01
C VAL A 106 33.08 -23.91 -7.03
N LEU A 107 32.32 -22.91 -6.56
CA LEU A 107 31.82 -21.79 -7.35
C LEU A 107 31.55 -20.59 -6.44
#